data_AF-A0AAW1R2T4-F1
#
_entry.id   AF-A0AAW1R2T4-F1
#
_cell.length_a   1.000
_cell.length_b   1.000
_cell.length_c   1.000
_cell.angle_alpha   90.00
_cell.angle_beta   90.00
_cell.angle_gamma   90.00
#
_symmetry.space_group_name_H-M   'P 1'
#
loop_
_entity.id
_entity.type
_entity.pdbx_description
1 polymer ?
#
loop_
_entity_poly.entity_id
_entity_poly.type
_entity_poly.pdbx_seq_one_letter_code
_entity_poly.pdbx_strand_id
1 'polypeptide(L)'
;MGDLRDRLRQVVAGFSQVAGSVCRGALVQIWGPQLDDDGGIELRTKGEPWNVEGAENALLHHFRQQSKAHGFPCEAGLRPETMGCVGRVFRSGEAEFYQDVQALPPGTYLRAAAAAGCGVSASLLVPLFDTAGRGAGAAAWAGGVAANAVNAVADRPFAVLELAVAQANPYGALGLYMWMRDRLSMLGLYVPQHIARTYDMAGRAPERREGTSERGGARLSSSAEPDLRSCGGAETSPMQGPSADGIRLCLGLSLEAAAARLGCRPTALIRACRRHCVACPRWVRPTCSVSALTHRRGTPGRPANAGDFVPRRLHTPPRAAGGHAGRARA
;
A
#
# COMPACT_ATOMS: atom_id res chain seq x y z
N MET A 1 11.41 -17.45 20.57
CA MET A 1 10.80 -16.48 19.64
C MET A 1 9.99 -15.51 20.49
N GLY A 2 10.10 -14.20 20.30
CA GLY A 2 9.33 -13.23 21.10
C GLY A 2 7.82 -13.41 20.91
N ASP A 3 7.02 -12.80 21.80
CA ASP A 3 5.56 -12.77 21.64
C ASP A 3 5.18 -12.15 20.27
N LEU A 4 3.99 -12.49 19.76
CA LEU A 4 3.42 -12.00 18.52
C LEU A 4 3.58 -10.49 18.35
N ARG A 5 3.35 -9.73 19.43
CA ARG A 5 3.49 -8.28 19.42
C ARG A 5 4.92 -7.80 19.23
N ASP A 6 5.89 -8.49 19.83
CA ASP A 6 7.31 -8.16 19.71
C ASP A 6 7.84 -8.46 18.31
N ARG A 7 7.41 -9.58 17.73
CA ARG A 7 7.70 -9.92 16.31
C ARG A 7 7.21 -8.81 15.39
N LEU A 8 5.99 -8.32 15.60
CA LEU A 8 5.44 -7.24 14.76
C LEU A 8 6.13 -5.90 14.98
N ARG A 9 6.46 -5.55 16.22
CA ARG A 9 7.29 -4.36 16.54
C ARG A 9 8.62 -4.40 15.82
N GLN A 10 9.26 -5.57 15.76
CA GLN A 10 10.53 -5.75 15.06
C GLN A 10 10.42 -5.43 13.56
N VAL A 11 9.37 -5.92 12.89
CA VAL A 11 9.13 -5.61 11.46
C VAL A 11 8.87 -4.13 11.25
N VAL A 12 8.00 -3.55 12.08
CA VAL A 12 7.62 -2.14 11.98
C VAL A 12 8.80 -1.22 12.28
N ALA A 13 9.67 -1.56 13.22
CA ALA A 13 10.90 -0.81 13.48
C ALA A 13 11.86 -0.84 12.27
N GLY A 14 12.01 -1.99 11.63
CA GLY A 14 12.84 -2.16 10.43
C GLY A 14 12.33 -1.42 9.19
N PHE A 15 11.07 -1.00 9.17
CA PHE A 15 10.44 -0.31 8.04
C PHE A 15 11.24 0.92 7.57
N SER A 16 11.64 1.79 8.50
CA SER A 16 12.36 3.03 8.21
C SER A 16 13.69 2.81 7.46
N GLN A 17 14.32 1.65 7.65
CA GLN A 17 15.60 1.30 7.01
C GLN A 17 15.45 1.07 5.50
N VAL A 18 14.25 0.71 5.04
CA VAL A 18 13.99 0.34 3.64
C VAL A 18 13.06 1.32 2.96
N ALA A 19 12.13 1.92 3.71
CA ALA A 19 11.13 2.84 3.19
C ALA A 19 11.74 3.94 2.32
N GLY A 20 12.74 4.69 2.81
CA GLY A 20 13.35 5.80 2.06
C GLY A 20 14.03 5.41 0.75
N SER A 21 14.39 4.13 0.58
CA SER A 21 14.97 3.59 -0.66
C SER A 21 13.94 3.12 -1.69
N VAL A 22 12.69 2.89 -1.27
CA VAL A 22 11.60 2.36 -2.09
C VAL A 22 10.56 3.44 -2.39
N CYS A 23 10.13 4.16 -1.36
CA CYS A 23 9.07 5.15 -1.42
C CYS A 23 9.32 6.23 -0.37
N ARG A 24 9.48 7.48 -0.83
CA ARG A 24 9.49 8.64 0.07
C ARG A 24 8.09 8.90 0.59
N GLY A 25 7.98 9.26 1.86
CA GLY A 25 6.71 9.58 2.50
C GLY A 25 5.80 8.37 2.65
N ALA A 26 6.22 7.39 3.45
CA ALA A 26 5.39 6.24 3.78
C ALA A 26 5.21 6.10 5.30
N LEU A 27 4.00 5.76 5.73
CA LEU A 27 3.64 5.41 7.09
C LEU A 27 3.23 3.93 7.10
N VAL A 28 3.80 3.17 8.01
CA VAL A 28 3.27 1.86 8.38
C VAL A 28 2.60 1.94 9.74
N GLN A 29 1.40 1.39 9.86
CA GLN A 29 0.71 1.28 11.15
C GLN A 29 -0.11 0.01 11.25
N ILE A 30 -0.27 -0.47 12.47
CA ILE A 30 -1.05 -1.67 12.78
C ILE A 30 -2.42 -1.26 13.34
N TRP A 31 -3.44 -2.01 12.93
CA TRP A 31 -4.81 -1.98 13.43
C TRP A 31 -5.07 -3.32 14.13
N GLY A 32 -5.19 -3.29 15.45
CA GLY A 32 -5.44 -4.48 16.28
C GLY A 32 -6.84 -4.45 16.89
N PRO A 33 -7.45 -5.63 17.14
CA PRO A 33 -8.74 -5.71 17.82
C PRO A 33 -8.61 -5.21 19.27
N GLN A 34 -9.55 -4.36 19.67
CA GLN A 34 -9.71 -3.83 21.01
C GLN A 34 -11.19 -3.84 21.37
N LEU A 35 -11.49 -4.02 22.67
CA LEU A 35 -12.86 -3.88 23.16
C LEU A 35 -13.25 -2.40 23.11
N ASP A 36 -14.46 -2.13 22.64
CA ASP A 36 -15.11 -0.84 22.82
C ASP A 36 -15.79 -0.76 24.20
N ASP A 37 -16.38 0.41 24.50
CA ASP A 37 -17.04 0.68 25.78
C ASP A 37 -18.33 -0.14 25.97
N ASP A 38 -18.92 -0.63 24.87
CA ASP A 38 -20.14 -1.44 24.84
C ASP A 38 -19.86 -2.95 24.83
N GLY A 39 -18.58 -3.35 24.87
CA GLY A 39 -18.12 -4.73 24.83
C GLY A 39 -18.03 -5.35 23.43
N GLY A 40 -18.25 -4.57 22.38
CA GLY A 40 -17.99 -4.94 20.99
C GLY A 40 -16.49 -4.94 20.66
N ILE A 41 -16.15 -5.50 19.50
CA ILE A 41 -14.75 -5.52 19.02
C ILE A 41 -14.59 -4.57 17.84
N GLU A 42 -13.67 -3.61 18.01
CA GLU A 42 -13.25 -2.70 16.96
C GLU A 42 -11.74 -2.79 16.72
N LEU A 43 -11.34 -2.60 15.47
CA LEU A 43 -9.93 -2.45 15.11
C LEU A 43 -9.49 -1.03 15.36
N ARG A 44 -8.51 -0.88 16.24
CA ARG A 44 -7.93 0.40 16.63
C ARG A 44 -6.44 0.37 16.43
N THR A 45 -5.88 1.55 16.17
CA THR A 45 -4.44 1.71 15.99
C THR A 45 -3.78 2.38 17.20
N LYS A 46 -4.56 2.91 18.15
CA LYS A 46 -4.03 3.51 19.37
C LYS A 46 -3.31 2.44 20.20
N GLY A 47 -2.08 2.74 20.61
CA GLY A 47 -1.22 1.79 21.34
C GLY A 47 -0.54 0.76 20.45
N GLU A 48 -0.85 0.70 19.16
CA GLU A 48 -0.26 -0.29 18.25
C GLU A 48 1.02 0.18 17.56
N PRO A 49 1.90 -0.76 17.16
CA PRO A 49 3.14 -0.45 16.47
C PRO A 49 2.89 0.38 15.20
N TRP A 50 3.74 1.37 14.98
CA TRP A 50 3.76 2.18 13.77
C TRP A 50 5.16 2.73 13.53
N ASN A 51 5.46 3.13 12.31
CA ASN A 51 6.70 3.79 11.95
C ASN A 51 6.50 4.62 10.68
N VAL A 52 7.29 5.67 10.52
CA VAL A 52 7.23 6.58 9.37
C VAL A 52 8.58 6.68 8.68
N GLU A 53 8.55 6.81 7.37
CA GLU A 53 9.73 7.14 6.57
C GLU A 53 10.08 8.61 6.78
N GLY A 54 11.26 8.86 7.34
CA GLY A 54 11.75 10.19 7.69
C GLY A 54 11.06 10.74 8.93
N ALA A 55 11.81 10.85 10.04
CA ALA A 55 11.32 11.42 11.30
C ALA A 55 10.80 12.88 11.16
N GLU A 56 11.23 13.57 10.11
CA GLU A 56 10.85 14.95 9.77
C GLU A 56 9.47 15.06 9.09
N ASN A 57 8.80 13.94 8.75
CA ASN A 57 7.55 13.98 8.01
C ASN A 57 6.34 14.32 8.90
N ALA A 58 6.24 15.59 9.25
CA ALA A 58 5.22 16.13 10.15
C ALA A 58 3.78 15.82 9.69
N LEU A 59 3.52 15.78 8.37
CA LEU A 59 2.21 15.46 7.82
C LEU A 59 1.81 14.00 8.06
N LEU A 60 2.72 13.05 7.83
CA LEU A 60 2.45 11.64 8.13
C LEU A 60 2.33 11.37 9.62
N HIS A 61 3.10 12.09 10.46
CA HIS A 61 2.88 12.09 11.90
C HIS A 61 1.49 12.62 12.26
N HIS A 62 1.03 13.70 11.63
CA HIS A 62 -0.31 14.23 11.84
C HIS A 62 -1.40 13.24 11.40
N PHE A 63 -1.25 12.62 10.24
CA PHE A 63 -2.15 11.57 9.75
C PHE A 63 -2.23 10.38 10.71
N ARG A 64 -1.08 9.98 11.27
CA ARG A 64 -1.00 8.95 12.30
C ARG A 64 -1.79 9.35 13.56
N GLN A 65 -1.68 10.60 14.02
CA GLN A 65 -2.44 11.07 15.19
C GLN A 65 -3.94 11.08 14.91
N GLN A 66 -4.37 11.56 13.75
CA GLN A 66 -5.78 11.53 13.35
C GLN A 66 -6.30 10.09 13.26
N SER A 67 -5.50 9.16 12.73
CA SER A 67 -5.86 7.73 12.63
C SER A 67 -6.20 7.10 14.00
N LYS A 68 -5.64 7.60 15.11
CA LYS A 68 -5.94 7.09 16.47
C LYS A 68 -7.37 7.37 16.95
N ALA A 69 -8.05 8.34 16.35
CA ALA A 69 -9.43 8.69 16.68
C ALA A 69 -10.46 7.76 16.02
N HIS A 70 -10.04 6.85 15.14
CA HIS A 70 -10.93 5.93 14.43
C HIS A 70 -10.91 4.53 15.03
N GLY A 71 -12.09 3.95 15.17
CA GLY A 71 -12.33 2.52 15.32
C GLY A 71 -13.00 1.98 14.05
N PHE A 72 -12.74 0.71 13.72
CA PHE A 72 -13.38 0.03 12.61
C PHE A 72 -14.03 -1.26 13.10
N PRO A 73 -15.36 -1.39 13.03
CA PRO A 73 -16.04 -2.57 13.51
C PRO A 73 -15.75 -3.76 12.59
N CYS A 74 -15.59 -4.95 13.16
CA CYS A 74 -15.17 -6.14 12.40
C CYS A 74 -15.99 -7.41 12.68
N GLU A 75 -17.14 -7.27 13.34
CA GLU A 75 -17.97 -8.40 13.74
C GLU A 75 -18.66 -9.11 12.57
N ALA A 76 -18.86 -10.42 12.69
CA ALA A 76 -19.39 -11.28 11.62
C ALA A 76 -20.86 -10.97 11.23
N GLY A 77 -21.60 -10.18 12.00
CA GLY A 77 -23.00 -9.80 11.70
C GLY A 77 -23.17 -8.49 10.94
N LEU A 78 -22.12 -7.66 10.84
CA LEU A 78 -22.25 -6.32 10.25
C LEU A 78 -22.17 -6.37 8.71
N ARG A 79 -22.71 -5.35 8.05
CA ARG A 79 -22.61 -5.24 6.59
C ARG A 79 -21.22 -4.75 6.19
N PRO A 80 -20.56 -5.28 5.14
CA PRO A 80 -19.21 -4.85 4.75
C PRO A 80 -19.06 -3.34 4.53
N GLU A 81 -20.13 -2.67 4.11
CA GLU A 81 -20.16 -1.23 3.85
C GLU A 81 -20.04 -0.42 5.15
N THR A 82 -20.48 -0.96 6.28
CA THR A 82 -20.42 -0.29 7.60
C THR A 82 -19.11 -0.52 8.33
N MET A 83 -18.24 -1.41 7.84
CA MET A 83 -16.97 -1.78 8.47
C MET A 83 -15.81 -0.84 8.16
N GLY A 84 -15.96 -0.03 7.11
CA GLY A 84 -14.83 0.64 6.47
C GLY A 84 -13.80 -0.33 5.89
N CYS A 85 -12.78 0.19 5.21
CA CYS A 85 -11.77 -0.61 4.54
C CYS A 85 -10.96 -1.52 5.49
N VAL A 86 -10.59 -1.03 6.68
CA VAL A 86 -9.81 -1.79 7.66
C VAL A 86 -10.61 -2.99 8.20
N GLY A 87 -11.86 -2.76 8.62
CA GLY A 87 -12.74 -3.81 9.11
C GLY A 87 -13.08 -4.85 8.04
N ARG A 88 -13.30 -4.41 6.79
CA ARG A 88 -13.50 -5.33 5.66
C ARG A 88 -12.30 -6.24 5.42
N VAL A 89 -11.09 -5.68 5.36
CA VAL A 89 -9.84 -6.45 5.14
C VAL A 89 -9.60 -7.46 6.24
N PHE A 90 -9.83 -7.06 7.49
CA PHE A 90 -9.73 -7.97 8.63
C PHE A 90 -10.75 -9.11 8.52
N ARG A 91 -12.00 -8.81 8.17
CA ARG A 91 -13.03 -9.85 8.09
C ARG A 91 -12.86 -10.77 6.89
N SER A 92 -12.51 -10.22 5.73
CA SER A 92 -12.37 -11.00 4.49
C SER A 92 -11.09 -11.83 4.48
N GLY A 93 -10.05 -11.40 5.23
CA GLY A 93 -8.72 -11.97 5.11
C GLY A 93 -8.06 -11.66 3.75
N GLU A 94 -8.64 -10.74 2.96
CA GLU A 94 -8.17 -10.35 1.65
C GLU A 94 -7.47 -8.98 1.72
N ALA A 95 -6.27 -8.87 1.12
CA ALA A 95 -5.56 -7.61 1.02
C ALA A 95 -6.21 -6.68 -0.02
N GLU A 96 -6.29 -5.38 0.29
CA GLU A 96 -6.90 -4.35 -0.55
C GLU A 96 -5.93 -3.18 -0.77
N PHE A 97 -5.77 -2.74 -2.02
CA PHE A 97 -4.95 -1.60 -2.38
C PHE A 97 -5.79 -0.47 -2.96
N TYR A 98 -5.60 0.74 -2.45
CA TYR A 98 -6.28 1.95 -2.90
C TYR A 98 -5.25 2.89 -3.50
N GLN A 99 -5.31 3.11 -4.82
CA GLN A 99 -4.35 3.96 -5.54
C GLN A 99 -4.55 5.44 -5.25
N ASP A 100 -5.81 5.83 -5.03
CA ASP A 100 -6.19 7.16 -4.58
C ASP A 100 -7.24 7.06 -3.47
N VAL A 101 -6.85 7.32 -2.22
CA VAL A 101 -7.80 7.33 -1.09
C VAL A 101 -8.61 8.62 -0.98
N GLN A 102 -8.18 9.68 -1.66
CA GLN A 102 -8.82 11.00 -1.64
C GLN A 102 -9.98 11.06 -2.64
N ALA A 103 -9.91 10.25 -3.71
CA ALA A 103 -10.93 10.13 -4.73
C ALA A 103 -12.01 9.06 -4.41
N LEU A 104 -11.92 8.37 -3.27
CA LEU A 104 -12.88 7.33 -2.91
C LEU A 104 -14.25 7.91 -2.54
N PRO A 105 -15.34 7.17 -2.83
CA PRO A 105 -16.67 7.55 -2.38
C PRO A 105 -16.72 7.72 -0.86
N PRO A 106 -17.52 8.68 -0.34
CA PRO A 106 -17.75 8.84 1.09
C PRO A 106 -18.13 7.51 1.76
N GLY A 107 -17.59 7.25 2.94
CA GLY A 107 -17.82 6.00 3.68
C GLY A 107 -16.89 4.83 3.31
N THR A 108 -16.22 4.86 2.15
CA THR A 108 -15.31 3.77 1.74
C THR A 108 -14.01 3.79 2.55
N TYR A 109 -13.44 4.99 2.69
CA TYR A 109 -12.24 5.28 3.46
C TYR A 109 -12.57 6.42 4.44
N LEU A 110 -12.93 6.05 5.67
CA LEU A 110 -13.44 7.00 6.69
C LEU A 110 -12.45 8.14 7.02
N ARG A 111 -11.17 7.97 6.64
CA ARG A 111 -10.09 8.91 6.85
C ARG A 111 -9.75 9.73 5.59
N ALA A 112 -10.61 9.80 4.57
CA ALA A 112 -10.28 10.44 3.30
C ALA A 112 -9.93 11.94 3.46
N ALA A 113 -10.68 12.69 4.27
CA ALA A 113 -10.38 14.10 4.56
C ALA A 113 -9.04 14.29 5.29
N ALA A 114 -8.78 13.44 6.29
CA ALA A 114 -7.50 13.39 7.00
C ALA A 114 -6.33 13.08 6.05
N ALA A 115 -6.53 12.11 5.16
CA ALA A 115 -5.54 11.71 4.16
C ALA A 115 -5.24 12.85 3.20
N ALA A 116 -6.27 13.53 2.68
CA ALA A 116 -6.12 14.70 1.82
C ALA A 116 -5.33 15.82 2.51
N GLY A 117 -5.68 16.18 3.76
CA GLY A 117 -4.99 17.22 4.53
C GLY A 117 -3.52 16.88 4.84
N CYS A 118 -3.16 15.59 4.88
CA CYS A 118 -1.80 15.12 5.14
C CYS A 118 -1.05 14.68 3.88
N GLY A 119 -1.63 14.86 2.68
CA GLY A 119 -1.03 14.46 1.42
C GLY A 119 -0.95 12.95 1.18
N VAL A 120 -1.61 12.12 1.99
CA VAL A 120 -1.69 10.67 1.80
C VAL A 120 -2.57 10.39 0.59
N SER A 121 -1.98 9.83 -0.46
CA SER A 121 -2.66 9.54 -1.71
C SER A 121 -3.03 8.07 -1.83
N ALA A 122 -2.21 7.14 -1.34
CA ALA A 122 -2.46 5.71 -1.51
C ALA A 122 -2.44 4.97 -0.17
N SER A 123 -3.18 3.87 -0.10
CA SER A 123 -3.23 3.00 1.09
C SER A 123 -3.28 1.54 0.68
N LEU A 124 -2.37 0.72 1.19
CA LEU A 124 -2.43 -0.74 1.10
C LEU A 124 -2.78 -1.31 2.47
N LEU A 125 -3.82 -2.14 2.53
CA LEU A 125 -4.30 -2.81 3.72
C LEU A 125 -4.08 -4.31 3.59
N VAL A 126 -3.45 -4.91 4.59
CA VAL A 126 -2.99 -6.29 4.55
C VAL A 126 -3.40 -7.00 5.84
N PRO A 127 -4.18 -8.09 5.77
CA PRO A 127 -4.49 -8.89 6.95
C PRO A 127 -3.26 -9.68 7.40
N LEU A 128 -3.01 -9.70 8.71
CA LEU A 128 -1.88 -10.40 9.33
C LEU A 128 -2.36 -11.69 10.00
N PHE A 129 -1.71 -12.80 9.71
CA PHE A 129 -1.99 -14.12 10.27
C PHE A 129 -0.79 -14.64 11.04
N ASP A 130 -1.02 -15.40 12.10
CA ASP A 130 0.06 -16.06 12.85
C ASP A 130 0.21 -17.50 12.37
N THR A 131 1.35 -17.85 11.78
CA THR A 131 1.62 -19.23 11.34
C THR A 131 2.20 -20.09 12.44
N ALA A 132 2.74 -19.47 13.50
CA ALA A 132 3.35 -20.16 14.62
C ALA A 132 2.31 -20.69 15.63
N GLY A 133 1.11 -20.11 15.66
CA GLY A 133 0.00 -20.53 16.51
C GLY A 133 -1.28 -20.73 15.71
N ARG A 134 -1.58 -21.97 15.30
CA ARG A 134 -2.82 -22.35 14.60
C ARG A 134 -4.07 -21.82 15.34
N GLY A 135 -4.56 -20.64 14.96
CA GLY A 135 -5.79 -20.02 15.47
C GLY A 135 -5.68 -19.19 16.76
N ALA A 136 -4.55 -19.17 17.46
CA ALA A 136 -4.40 -18.49 18.75
C ALA A 136 -3.95 -17.01 18.66
N GLY A 137 -3.55 -16.54 17.47
CA GLY A 137 -2.91 -15.23 17.30
C GLY A 137 -3.79 -14.04 17.71
N ALA A 138 -5.08 -14.05 17.39
CA ALA A 138 -6.00 -12.96 17.76
C ALA A 138 -6.27 -12.90 19.27
N ALA A 139 -6.43 -14.07 19.90
CA ALA A 139 -6.59 -14.19 21.35
C ALA A 139 -5.33 -13.74 22.11
N ALA A 140 -4.14 -14.14 21.62
CA ALA A 140 -2.85 -13.72 22.16
C ALA A 140 -2.64 -12.21 22.01
N TRP A 141 -3.01 -11.64 20.85
CA TRP A 141 -2.90 -10.21 20.59
C TRP A 141 -3.78 -9.36 21.53
N ALA A 142 -5.01 -9.80 21.77
CA ALA A 142 -5.98 -9.05 22.56
C ALA A 142 -5.80 -9.18 24.09
N GLY A 143 -4.70 -9.79 24.56
CA GLY A 143 -4.38 -9.88 25.99
C GLY A 143 -5.42 -10.68 26.81
N GLY A 144 -6.08 -11.67 26.19
CA GLY A 144 -7.04 -12.56 26.87
C GLY A 144 -8.45 -11.99 27.09
N VAL A 145 -8.65 -10.67 27.16
CA VAL A 145 -9.96 -10.08 27.50
C VAL A 145 -10.93 -10.07 26.31
N ALA A 146 -10.44 -9.86 25.07
CA ALA A 146 -11.26 -10.01 23.86
C ALA A 146 -11.16 -11.42 23.22
N ALA A 147 -10.33 -12.30 23.78
CA ALA A 147 -10.05 -13.63 23.22
C ALA A 147 -11.29 -14.53 23.12
N ASN A 148 -12.24 -14.37 24.05
CA ASN A 148 -13.49 -15.14 24.04
C ASN A 148 -14.51 -14.61 23.00
N ALA A 149 -14.41 -13.35 22.60
CA ALA A 149 -15.32 -12.74 21.63
C ALA A 149 -14.80 -12.91 20.19
N VAL A 150 -13.48 -13.01 19.99
CA VAL A 150 -12.90 -13.43 18.72
C VAL A 150 -12.86 -14.95 18.69
N ASN A 151 -13.91 -15.61 18.16
CA ASN A 151 -13.88 -17.05 17.90
C ASN A 151 -12.53 -17.42 17.23
N ALA A 152 -11.72 -18.23 17.93
CA ALA A 152 -10.40 -18.69 17.50
C ALA A 152 -10.56 -19.70 16.35
N VAL A 153 -11.01 -19.20 15.20
CA VAL A 153 -11.04 -19.94 13.95
C VAL A 153 -9.62 -19.89 13.40
N ALA A 154 -9.01 -21.07 13.20
CA ALA A 154 -7.79 -21.18 12.42
C ALA A 154 -8.02 -20.46 11.07
N ASP A 155 -7.08 -19.64 10.64
CA ASP A 155 -7.16 -18.80 9.43
C ASP A 155 -7.94 -17.48 9.55
N ARG A 156 -8.11 -16.94 10.76
CA ARG A 156 -8.49 -15.53 10.93
C ARG A 156 -7.27 -14.62 11.12
N PRO A 157 -7.28 -13.42 10.53
CA PRO A 157 -6.23 -12.46 10.81
C PRO A 157 -6.34 -11.99 12.26
N PHE A 158 -5.20 -11.72 12.89
CA PHE A 158 -5.13 -11.17 14.23
C PHE A 158 -5.01 -9.64 14.25
N ALA A 159 -4.63 -9.04 13.12
CA ALA A 159 -4.51 -7.60 12.94
C ALA A 159 -4.55 -7.24 11.44
N VAL A 160 -4.64 -5.95 11.14
CA VAL A 160 -4.43 -5.38 9.81
C VAL A 160 -3.22 -4.47 9.81
N LEU A 161 -2.36 -4.64 8.82
CA LEU A 161 -1.25 -3.74 8.53
C LEU A 161 -1.69 -2.76 7.44
N GLU A 162 -1.48 -1.47 7.70
CA GLU A 162 -1.69 -0.41 6.71
C GLU A 162 -0.36 0.21 6.30
N LEU A 163 -0.16 0.33 4.99
CA LEU A 163 0.87 1.15 4.36
C LEU A 163 0.20 2.36 3.71
N ALA A 164 0.29 3.52 4.35
CA ALA A 164 -0.17 4.80 3.82
C ALA A 164 0.99 5.55 3.15
N VAL A 165 0.79 6.07 1.94
CA VAL A 165 1.83 6.71 1.14
C VAL A 165 1.41 8.12 0.71
N ALA A 166 2.29 9.10 0.95
CA ALA A 166 2.11 10.49 0.61
C ALA A 166 2.80 10.85 -0.73
N GLN A 167 2.12 10.62 -1.87
CA GLN A 167 2.48 10.97 -3.27
C GLN A 167 3.94 10.61 -3.76
N ALA A 168 4.30 10.43 -5.03
CA ALA A 168 3.62 10.35 -6.33
C ALA A 168 3.84 8.96 -7.00
N ASN A 169 4.19 7.95 -6.20
CA ASN A 169 4.49 6.61 -6.71
C ASN A 169 3.64 5.56 -5.98
N PRO A 170 2.42 5.25 -6.46
CA PRO A 170 1.59 4.20 -5.86
C PRO A 170 2.28 2.82 -5.88
N TYR A 171 3.25 2.60 -6.78
CA TYR A 171 4.04 1.37 -6.82
C TYR A 171 5.06 1.26 -5.68
N GLY A 172 5.36 2.37 -4.99
CA GLY A 172 6.18 2.36 -3.78
C GLY A 172 5.56 1.51 -2.66
N ALA A 173 4.23 1.58 -2.51
CA ALA A 173 3.49 0.75 -1.56
C ALA A 173 3.67 -0.75 -1.87
N LEU A 174 3.63 -1.14 -3.16
CA LEU A 174 3.83 -2.51 -3.57
C LEU A 174 5.27 -3.00 -3.32
N GLY A 175 6.27 -2.14 -3.55
CA GLY A 175 7.65 -2.48 -3.23
C GLY A 175 7.86 -2.71 -1.73
N LEU A 176 7.29 -1.84 -0.90
CA LEU A 176 7.33 -1.99 0.56
C LEU A 176 6.57 -3.24 1.02
N TYR A 177 5.43 -3.52 0.41
CA TYR A 177 4.65 -4.71 0.66
C TYR A 177 5.45 -6.00 0.47
N MET A 178 6.16 -6.12 -0.66
CA MET A 178 6.97 -7.31 -0.95
C MET A 178 8.07 -7.50 0.11
N TRP A 179 8.75 -6.42 0.49
CA TRP A 179 9.73 -6.47 1.57
C TRP A 179 9.10 -6.88 2.91
N MET A 180 7.96 -6.29 3.26
CA MET A 180 7.27 -6.60 4.52
C MET A 180 6.81 -8.06 4.57
N ARG A 181 6.26 -8.58 3.47
CA ARG A 181 5.87 -10.00 3.37
C ARG A 181 7.05 -10.92 3.67
N ASP A 182 8.20 -10.65 3.06
CA ASP A 182 9.39 -11.48 3.26
C ASP A 182 9.94 -11.34 4.69
N ARG A 183 9.84 -10.16 5.32
CA ARG A 183 10.20 -9.97 6.74
C ARG A 183 9.23 -10.64 7.71
N LEU A 184 7.93 -10.54 7.46
CA LEU A 184 6.88 -11.15 8.27
C LEU A 184 6.99 -12.67 8.24
N SER A 185 7.25 -13.27 7.07
CA SER A 185 7.39 -14.72 6.92
C SER A 185 8.57 -15.29 7.71
N MET A 186 9.71 -14.59 7.74
CA MET A 186 10.86 -14.96 8.58
C MET A 186 10.55 -14.96 10.08
N LEU A 187 9.51 -14.24 10.50
CA LEU A 187 9.06 -14.18 11.89
C LEU A 187 7.83 -15.05 12.12
N GLY A 188 7.50 -15.99 11.23
CA GLY A 188 6.33 -16.86 11.40
C GLY A 188 5.01 -16.08 11.38
N LEU A 189 4.97 -14.97 10.65
CA LEU A 189 3.77 -14.20 10.36
C LEU A 189 3.48 -14.33 8.87
N TYR A 190 2.20 -14.48 8.53
CA TYR A 190 1.76 -14.64 7.16
C TYR A 190 0.90 -13.46 6.73
N VAL A 191 1.03 -13.13 5.45
CA VAL A 191 0.17 -12.19 4.74
C VAL A 191 -0.17 -12.78 3.37
N PRO A 192 -1.34 -12.47 2.79
CA PRO A 192 -1.75 -13.01 1.50
C PRO A 192 -0.70 -12.79 0.39
N GLN A 193 -0.49 -13.75 -0.51
CA GLN A 193 0.49 -13.53 -1.58
C GLN A 193 0.03 -12.50 -2.63
N HIS A 194 -1.28 -12.34 -2.76
CA HIS A 194 -1.93 -11.52 -3.77
C HIS A 194 -2.76 -10.41 -3.12
N ILE A 195 -2.80 -9.26 -3.79
CA ILE A 195 -3.74 -8.18 -3.48
C ILE A 195 -5.05 -8.55 -4.18
N ALA A 196 -6.08 -8.90 -3.41
CA ALA A 196 -7.34 -9.39 -3.96
C ALA A 196 -8.11 -8.29 -4.68
N ARG A 197 -8.02 -7.05 -4.18
CA ARG A 197 -8.73 -5.89 -4.74
C ARG A 197 -7.79 -4.71 -4.89
N THR A 198 -7.77 -4.13 -6.08
CA THR A 198 -7.06 -2.88 -6.35
C THR A 198 -8.07 -1.86 -6.82
N TYR A 199 -8.24 -0.78 -6.09
CA TYR A 199 -9.13 0.31 -6.44
C TYR A 199 -8.34 1.35 -7.25
N ASP A 200 -8.86 1.67 -8.44
CA ASP A 200 -8.26 2.67 -9.32
C ASP A 200 -8.39 4.09 -8.75
N MET A 201 -7.85 5.08 -9.47
CA MET A 201 -7.93 6.50 -9.09
C MET A 201 -9.37 7.04 -9.02
N ALA A 202 -10.35 6.34 -9.58
CA ALA A 202 -11.76 6.70 -9.48
C ALA A 202 -12.48 5.91 -8.38
N GLY A 203 -11.74 5.17 -7.56
CA GLY A 203 -12.29 4.34 -6.49
C GLY A 203 -13.05 3.10 -6.98
N ARG A 204 -12.90 2.71 -8.26
CA ARG A 204 -13.56 1.52 -8.79
C ARG A 204 -12.69 0.29 -8.56
N ALA A 205 -13.29 -0.75 -8.00
CA ALA A 205 -12.69 -2.08 -8.04
C ALA A 205 -12.76 -2.61 -9.48
N PRO A 206 -11.78 -3.42 -9.94
CA PRO A 206 -11.95 -4.20 -11.15
C PRO A 206 -13.19 -5.08 -10.97
N GLU A 207 -14.09 -5.06 -11.94
CA GLU A 207 -15.20 -6.02 -11.97
C GLU A 207 -14.60 -7.42 -11.87
N ARG A 208 -14.99 -8.18 -10.83
CA ARG A 208 -14.71 -9.61 -10.78
C ARG A 208 -15.41 -10.17 -12.02
N ARG A 209 -14.64 -10.57 -13.04
CA ARG A 209 -15.14 -11.46 -14.07
C ARG A 209 -15.49 -12.77 -13.37
N GLU A 210 -16.70 -12.87 -12.86
CA GLU A 210 -17.29 -14.14 -12.50
C GLU A 210 -17.37 -14.93 -13.81
N GLY A 211 -16.45 -15.89 -13.95
CA GLY A 211 -16.47 -16.80 -15.08
C GLY A 211 -17.78 -17.57 -15.02
N THR A 212 -18.73 -17.20 -15.86
CA THR A 212 -19.82 -18.06 -16.28
C THR A 212 -19.19 -19.31 -16.89
N SER A 213 -19.06 -20.34 -16.05
CA SER A 213 -18.76 -21.70 -16.48
C SER A 213 -19.98 -22.23 -17.25
N GLU A 214 -20.16 -21.79 -18.49
CA GLU A 214 -21.04 -22.48 -19.42
C GLU A 214 -20.40 -23.81 -19.80
N ARG A 215 -20.88 -24.87 -19.14
CA ARG A 215 -20.83 -26.24 -19.66
C ARG A 215 -21.67 -26.30 -20.93
N GLY A 216 -21.07 -25.94 -22.05
CA GLY A 216 -21.60 -26.20 -23.39
C GLY A 216 -20.81 -27.35 -24.02
N GLY A 217 -21.28 -28.58 -23.81
CA GLY A 217 -20.75 -29.74 -24.51
C GLY A 217 -21.17 -29.74 -25.97
N ALA A 218 -20.21 -29.87 -26.88
CA ALA A 218 -20.46 -30.31 -28.24
C ALA A 218 -19.33 -31.28 -28.64
N ARG A 219 -19.72 -32.55 -28.77
CA ARG A 219 -18.95 -33.62 -29.40
C ARG A 219 -18.85 -33.33 -30.90
N LEU A 220 -17.67 -33.44 -31.48
CA LEU A 220 -17.50 -33.84 -32.88
C LEU A 220 -16.31 -34.78 -33.00
N SER A 221 -16.60 -35.96 -33.56
CA SER A 221 -15.71 -37.07 -33.88
C SER A 221 -15.26 -37.00 -35.35
N SER A 222 -14.01 -37.45 -35.58
CA SER A 222 -13.42 -37.98 -36.83
C SER A 222 -13.46 -37.06 -38.07
N SER A 223 -12.47 -36.99 -38.95
CA SER A 223 -11.57 -38.01 -39.51
C SER A 223 -10.62 -37.30 -40.51
N ALA A 224 -9.59 -38.02 -40.94
CA ALA A 224 -8.75 -37.80 -42.14
C ALA A 224 -7.36 -37.17 -41.92
N GLU A 225 -6.37 -38.06 -41.80
CA GLU A 225 -5.07 -37.96 -42.50
C GLU A 225 -5.28 -38.18 -44.02
N PRO A 226 -4.46 -37.64 -44.94
CA PRO A 226 -3.05 -38.09 -45.06
C PRO A 226 -1.97 -37.08 -45.56
N ASP A 227 -0.74 -37.47 -45.22
CA ASP A 227 0.54 -37.45 -45.96
C ASP A 227 1.25 -36.18 -46.51
N LEU A 228 2.52 -36.12 -46.08
CA LEU A 228 3.76 -35.76 -46.79
C LEU A 228 3.95 -34.32 -47.31
N ARG A 229 4.86 -33.58 -46.64
CA ARG A 229 6.19 -33.21 -47.19
C ARG A 229 7.01 -32.32 -46.23
N SER A 230 8.26 -32.77 -46.05
CA SER A 230 9.51 -32.05 -45.72
C SER A 230 9.49 -30.52 -45.81
N CYS A 231 10.04 -29.87 -44.78
CA CYS A 231 11.18 -28.94 -44.88
C CYS A 231 11.65 -28.54 -43.47
N GLY A 232 12.92 -28.81 -43.16
CA GLY A 232 13.56 -28.39 -41.92
C GLY A 232 13.63 -26.87 -41.82
N GLY A 233 12.90 -26.30 -40.87
CA GLY A 233 13.09 -24.94 -40.39
C GLY A 233 13.45 -25.01 -38.91
N ALA A 234 14.58 -24.43 -38.54
CA ALA A 234 14.90 -24.21 -37.13
C ALA A 234 13.82 -23.30 -36.54
N GLU A 235 12.90 -23.90 -35.79
CA GLU A 235 11.93 -23.18 -34.97
C GLU A 235 12.73 -22.33 -33.97
N THR A 236 12.78 -21.02 -34.24
CA THR A 236 13.07 -20.07 -33.19
C THR A 236 11.88 -20.07 -32.26
N SER A 237 11.92 -20.98 -31.28
CA SER A 237 10.99 -20.97 -30.15
C SER A 237 10.86 -19.53 -29.66
N PRO A 238 9.62 -19.01 -29.48
CA PRO A 238 9.43 -17.66 -28.99
C PRO A 238 10.19 -17.56 -27.68
N MET A 239 11.22 -16.70 -27.63
CA MET A 239 12.08 -16.56 -26.46
C MET A 239 11.21 -16.31 -25.23
N GLN A 240 10.98 -17.37 -24.45
CA GLN A 240 10.24 -17.27 -23.21
C GLN A 240 11.09 -16.39 -22.30
N GLY A 241 10.56 -15.23 -21.95
CA GLY A 241 11.22 -14.34 -21.01
C GLY A 241 11.45 -15.06 -19.67
N PRO A 242 12.36 -14.54 -18.83
CA PRO A 242 12.65 -15.17 -17.54
C PRO A 242 11.38 -15.28 -16.69
N SER A 243 11.18 -16.46 -16.08
CA SER A 243 10.04 -16.74 -15.21
C SER A 243 10.12 -15.95 -13.91
N ALA A 244 8.98 -15.75 -13.25
CA ALA A 244 8.90 -15.05 -11.97
C ALA A 244 9.81 -15.67 -10.90
N ASP A 245 9.87 -17.01 -10.82
CA ASP A 245 10.71 -17.70 -9.83
C ASP A 245 12.21 -17.59 -10.16
N GLY A 246 12.58 -17.61 -11.45
CA GLY A 246 13.95 -17.31 -11.87
C GLY A 246 14.40 -15.90 -11.45
N ILE A 247 13.51 -14.91 -11.61
CA ILE A 247 13.77 -13.53 -11.18
C ILE A 247 13.97 -13.45 -9.67
N ARG A 248 13.13 -14.15 -8.88
CA ARG A 248 13.22 -14.17 -7.40
C ARG A 248 14.52 -14.77 -6.90
N LEU A 249 15.02 -15.83 -7.53
CA LEU A 249 16.31 -16.45 -7.18
C LEU A 249 17.51 -15.53 -7.41
N CYS A 250 17.34 -14.46 -8.19
CA CYS A 250 18.40 -13.49 -8.47
C CYS A 250 18.33 -12.25 -7.55
N LEU A 251 17.34 -12.17 -6.65
CA LEU A 251 17.24 -11.05 -5.70
C LEU A 251 18.48 -11.00 -4.81
N GLY A 252 19.18 -9.86 -4.82
CA GLY A 252 20.44 -9.66 -4.10
C GLY A 252 21.67 -9.51 -5.00
N LEU A 253 21.60 -9.97 -6.26
CA LEU A 253 22.63 -9.75 -7.26
C LEU A 253 22.56 -8.33 -7.85
N SER A 254 23.64 -7.88 -8.51
CA SER A 254 23.58 -6.71 -9.38
C SER A 254 22.66 -6.99 -10.58
N LEU A 255 22.14 -5.94 -11.23
CA LEU A 255 21.27 -6.10 -12.38
C LEU A 255 21.99 -6.85 -13.52
N GLU A 256 23.27 -6.56 -13.74
CA GLU A 256 24.09 -7.24 -14.75
C GLU A 256 24.27 -8.73 -14.44
N ALA A 257 24.58 -9.07 -13.18
CA ALA A 257 24.77 -10.46 -12.76
C ALA A 257 23.47 -11.27 -12.82
N ALA A 258 22.35 -10.68 -12.41
CA ALA A 258 21.03 -11.30 -12.52
C ALA A 258 20.61 -11.52 -13.97
N ALA A 259 20.84 -10.53 -14.84
CA ALA A 259 20.52 -10.62 -16.26
C ALA A 259 21.35 -11.71 -16.95
N ALA A 260 22.66 -11.77 -16.67
CA ALA A 260 23.55 -12.82 -17.16
C ALA A 260 23.11 -14.21 -16.70
N ARG A 261 22.76 -14.36 -15.41
CA ARG A 261 22.29 -15.64 -14.84
C ARG A 261 20.98 -16.12 -15.47
N LEU A 262 20.12 -15.20 -15.88
CA LEU A 262 18.84 -15.48 -16.52
C LEU A 262 18.93 -15.53 -18.06
N GLY A 263 20.13 -15.43 -18.63
CA GLY A 263 20.34 -15.48 -20.08
C GLY A 263 19.62 -14.35 -20.83
N CYS A 264 19.43 -13.19 -20.22
CA CYS A 264 18.68 -12.07 -20.81
C CYS A 264 19.43 -10.75 -20.69
N ARG A 265 19.00 -9.74 -21.47
CA ARG A 265 19.56 -8.38 -21.36
C ARG A 265 19.02 -7.70 -20.10
N PRO A 266 19.80 -6.83 -19.42
CA PRO A 266 19.33 -6.04 -18.27
C PRO A 266 17.98 -5.33 -18.49
N THR A 267 17.76 -4.76 -19.67
CA THR A 267 16.49 -4.10 -20.04
C THR A 267 15.32 -5.07 -20.16
N ALA A 268 15.56 -6.30 -20.66
CA ALA A 268 14.56 -7.35 -20.71
C ALA A 268 14.21 -7.85 -19.31
N LEU A 269 15.20 -7.95 -18.42
CA LEU A 269 14.99 -8.29 -17.01
C LEU A 269 14.15 -7.22 -16.29
N ILE A 270 14.43 -5.93 -16.48
CA ILE A 270 13.60 -4.84 -15.91
C ILE A 270 12.14 -4.95 -16.39
N ARG A 271 11.93 -5.18 -17.70
CA ARG A 271 10.57 -5.38 -18.25
C ARG A 271 9.89 -6.62 -17.67
N ALA A 272 10.63 -7.72 -17.49
CA ALA A 272 10.10 -8.92 -16.87
C ALA A 272 9.75 -8.71 -15.38
N CYS A 273 10.59 -7.99 -14.62
CA CYS A 273 10.29 -7.62 -13.24
C CYS A 273 8.98 -6.82 -13.14
N ARG A 274 8.76 -5.85 -14.05
CA ARG A 274 7.49 -5.11 -14.14
C ARG A 274 6.31 -6.01 -14.49
N ARG A 275 6.45 -6.88 -15.49
CA ARG A 275 5.39 -7.83 -15.91
C ARG A 275 4.99 -8.80 -14.80
N HIS A 276 5.94 -9.23 -13.98
CA HIS A 276 5.72 -10.18 -12.90
C HIS A 276 5.52 -9.51 -11.52
N CYS A 277 5.41 -8.18 -11.49
CA CYS A 277 5.29 -7.40 -10.25
C CYS A 277 6.36 -7.74 -9.19
N VAL A 278 7.57 -8.07 -9.63
CA VAL A 278 8.72 -8.32 -8.73
C VAL A 278 9.41 -6.98 -8.49
N ALA A 279 9.25 -6.44 -7.29
CA ALA A 279 9.94 -5.22 -6.88
C ALA A 279 11.42 -5.51 -6.65
N CYS A 280 12.29 -4.90 -7.46
CA CYS A 280 13.75 -4.98 -7.30
C CYS A 280 14.30 -3.58 -7.02
N PRO A 281 14.33 -3.13 -5.75
CA PRO A 281 14.74 -1.77 -5.38
C PRO A 281 16.14 -1.39 -5.90
N ARG A 282 17.03 -2.38 -6.02
CA ARG A 282 18.41 -2.20 -6.48
C ARG A 282 18.58 -2.05 -7.99
N TRP A 283 17.61 -2.50 -8.80
CA TRP A 283 17.74 -2.55 -10.26
C TRP A 283 17.04 -1.42 -10.98
N VAL A 284 16.17 -0.69 -10.27
CA VAL A 284 15.53 0.52 -10.77
C VAL A 284 16.41 1.70 -10.36
N ARG A 285 17.06 2.36 -11.33
CA ARG A 285 17.76 3.62 -11.04
C ARG A 285 16.78 4.62 -10.42
N PRO A 286 17.14 5.35 -9.36
CA PRO A 286 16.37 6.50 -8.89
C PRO A 286 16.56 7.67 -9.87
N THR A 287 15.99 7.55 -11.07
CA THR A 287 16.06 8.61 -12.09
C THR A 287 14.71 8.78 -12.76
N CYS A 288 13.79 9.39 -12.01
CA CYS A 288 12.90 10.40 -12.54
C CYS A 288 13.01 11.60 -11.58
N SER A 289 14.05 12.42 -11.74
CA SER A 289 13.95 13.80 -11.25
C SER A 289 12.86 14.48 -12.08
N VAL A 290 11.92 15.12 -11.41
CA VAL A 290 10.73 15.79 -11.98
C VAL A 290 11.11 16.96 -12.92
N SER A 291 12.39 17.29 -13.04
CA SER A 291 12.89 18.40 -13.87
C SER A 291 12.88 18.13 -15.38
N ALA A 292 12.70 16.89 -15.85
CA ALA A 292 12.80 16.56 -17.28
C ALA A 292 11.47 16.65 -18.07
N LEU A 293 10.35 16.97 -17.42
CA LEU A 293 9.03 17.04 -18.08
C LEU A 293 8.51 18.46 -18.37
N THR A 294 9.30 19.52 -18.11
CA THR A 294 8.88 20.92 -18.38
C THR A 294 9.59 21.61 -19.54
N HIS A 295 10.50 20.95 -20.26
CA HIS A 295 11.11 21.54 -21.46
C HIS A 295 10.81 20.72 -22.73
N ARG A 296 9.69 21.04 -23.38
CA ARG A 296 9.56 21.10 -24.86
C ARG A 296 8.14 21.51 -25.28
N ARG A 297 7.90 22.82 -25.39
CA ARG A 297 7.17 23.49 -26.49
C ARG A 297 7.25 25.01 -26.25
N GLY A 298 7.96 25.70 -27.13
CA GLY A 298 8.10 27.16 -27.12
C GLY A 298 9.42 27.60 -27.74
N THR A 299 9.38 28.00 -29.00
CA THR A 299 10.47 28.61 -29.78
C THR A 299 10.95 29.94 -29.18
N PRO A 300 12.19 30.39 -29.49
CA PRO A 300 12.79 31.55 -28.84
C PRO A 300 12.35 32.85 -29.51
N GLY A 301 11.63 33.69 -28.77
CA GLY A 301 11.39 35.10 -29.09
C GLY A 301 12.42 35.98 -28.38
N ARG A 302 13.05 36.86 -29.17
CA ARG A 302 14.07 37.87 -28.86
C ARG A 302 13.72 38.78 -27.65
N PRO A 303 14.69 39.29 -26.86
CA PRO A 303 14.41 40.10 -25.68
C PRO A 303 14.15 41.56 -26.04
N ALA A 304 13.13 42.16 -25.43
CA ALA A 304 12.90 43.60 -25.42
C ALA A 304 12.70 44.08 -23.98
N ASN A 305 13.62 44.96 -23.59
CA ASN A 305 13.53 46.07 -22.64
C ASN A 305 13.07 45.84 -21.19
N ALA A 306 14.01 46.19 -20.31
CA ALA A 306 13.81 46.60 -18.94
C ALA A 306 12.82 47.76 -18.82
N GLY A 307 11.97 47.69 -17.81
CA GLY A 307 11.06 48.75 -17.39
C GLY A 307 10.44 48.41 -16.05
N ASP A 308 11.00 49.01 -15.00
CA ASP A 308 10.38 49.47 -13.75
C ASP A 308 9.26 48.62 -13.10
N PHE A 309 9.62 47.96 -12.01
CA PHE A 309 8.65 47.48 -11.02
C PHE A 309 8.83 48.22 -9.69
N VAL A 310 7.91 49.14 -9.41
CA VAL A 310 7.76 49.88 -8.15
C VAL A 310 6.98 49.02 -7.15
N PRO A 311 7.43 48.83 -5.89
CA PRO A 311 6.67 48.07 -4.91
C PRO A 311 5.49 48.90 -4.35
N ARG A 312 4.27 48.38 -4.50
CA ARG A 312 3.06 48.89 -3.84
C ARG A 312 3.13 48.63 -2.33
N ARG A 313 2.98 49.71 -1.56
CA ARG A 313 2.91 49.73 -0.09
C ARG A 313 1.65 49.01 0.42
N LEU A 314 1.84 48.24 1.48
CA LEU A 314 0.78 47.65 2.31
C LEU A 314 0.06 48.76 3.09
N HIS A 315 -1.26 48.83 2.94
CA HIS A 315 -2.14 49.67 3.74
C HIS A 315 -2.24 49.10 5.17
N THR A 316 -1.87 49.92 6.15
CA THR A 316 -2.14 49.71 7.57
C THR A 316 -3.50 50.34 7.92
N PRO A 317 -4.42 49.65 8.62
CA PRO A 317 -5.63 50.29 9.14
C PRO A 317 -5.34 51.06 10.45
N PRO A 318 -6.18 52.06 10.77
CA PRO A 318 -5.91 53.04 11.82
C PRO A 318 -6.17 52.53 13.23
N ARG A 319 -5.37 53.09 14.13
CA ARG A 319 -5.30 52.90 15.58
C ARG A 319 -6.42 53.71 16.23
N ALA A 320 -7.40 53.06 16.85
CA ALA A 320 -8.39 53.73 17.70
C ALA A 320 -7.80 53.96 19.10
N ALA A 321 -7.93 55.20 19.58
CA ALA A 321 -7.52 55.64 20.91
C ALA A 321 -8.76 56.00 21.73
N GLY A 322 -8.72 55.70 23.04
CA GLY A 322 -9.32 56.55 24.07
C GLY A 322 -10.50 55.97 24.88
N GLY A 323 -10.41 56.12 26.21
CA GLY A 323 -11.49 56.00 27.21
C GLY A 323 -11.31 54.82 28.17
N HIS A 324 -10.55 54.87 29.28
CA HIS A 324 -10.62 55.67 30.53
C HIS A 324 -11.72 55.28 31.53
N ALA A 325 -11.29 55.03 32.77
CA ALA A 325 -12.01 54.89 34.05
C ALA A 325 -12.98 53.69 34.19
N GLY A 326 -13.02 52.90 35.27
CA GLY A 326 -12.43 52.99 36.60
C GLY A 326 -13.42 52.40 37.61
N ARG A 327 -12.96 51.54 38.53
CA ARG A 327 -13.33 51.48 39.96
C ARG A 327 -13.03 50.11 40.55
N ALA A 328 -12.17 50.14 41.55
CA ALA A 328 -12.18 49.20 42.66
C ALA A 328 -13.44 49.40 43.52
N ARG A 329 -13.96 48.33 44.11
CA ARG A 329 -14.16 48.19 45.57
C ARG A 329 -14.78 46.83 45.91
N ALA A 330 -14.23 46.27 47.01
CA ALA A 330 -14.76 45.29 47.96
C ALA A 330 -15.07 43.88 47.44
#